data_AF-A0A2T0PPR4-F1
#
_entry.id   AF-A0A2T0PPR4-F1
#
_cell.length_a   1.000
_cell.length_b   1.000
_cell.length_c   1.000
_cell.angle_alpha   90.00
_cell.angle_beta   90.00
_cell.angle_gamma   90.00
#
_symmetry.space_group_name_H-M   'P 1'
#
loop_
_entity.id
_entity.type
_entity.pdbx_description
1 polymer ?
#
loop_
_entity_poly.entity_id
_entity_poly.type
_entity_poly.pdbx_seq_one_letter_code
_entity_poly.pdbx_strand_id
1 'polypeptide(L)'
;MVISSWPSSQTASRSTETQQALQQLACLGNSADFVMLRTVYQDSSEEMHGRLWEAVRTGFVMCSDEASRFLHDRVQEAAYSLIPQELRAEAHLRIGMSMASHTSPDKLEEGIFEIVNQLNRGAHLITPIAERERIAQLNLIAGRRAKMSTAYASALKYLHAGRRLLTEEAWDRNYSLVFAIEHLLAACELLTADMTGSESRLSMLAGRAKTAHDTALVAHLRLTLYNLLGRGDRGRRYSSNTSEGTEKIGRPIPRMNRYCRNTNKSGRGWGRGKSASSLTYR
;
A
#
# COMPACT_ATOMS: atom_id res chain seq x y z
N MET A 1 33.18 -7.11 14.83
CA MET A 1 33.15 -5.88 15.66
C MET A 1 34.00 -4.84 14.95
N VAL A 2 33.44 -4.15 13.94
CA VAL A 2 34.04 -2.95 13.33
C VAL A 2 32.91 -1.93 13.35
N ILE A 3 32.68 -1.44 14.56
CA ILE A 3 31.85 -0.29 14.89
C ILE A 3 32.79 0.91 14.80
N SER A 4 32.24 2.06 14.39
CA SER A 4 32.83 3.39 14.52
C SER A 4 34.16 3.64 13.81
N SER A 5 34.10 3.96 12.51
CA SER A 5 34.83 5.10 11.96
C SER A 5 34.60 5.17 10.46
N TRP A 6 33.73 6.08 10.03
CA TRP A 6 34.15 6.88 8.89
C TRP A 6 35.50 7.49 9.24
N PRO A 7 36.51 7.50 8.36
CA PRO A 7 37.73 8.24 8.62
C PRO A 7 37.32 9.71 8.76
N SER A 8 37.35 10.23 9.99
CA SER A 8 37.06 11.63 10.30
C SER A 8 37.94 12.58 9.47
N SER A 9 39.04 12.07 8.92
CA SER A 9 39.98 12.76 8.02
C SER A 9 39.44 13.09 6.62
N GLN A 10 38.31 12.53 6.16
CA GLN A 10 37.69 12.91 4.86
C GLN A 10 36.47 13.84 5.00
N THR A 11 36.15 14.28 6.21
CA THR A 11 35.01 15.20 6.46
C THR A 11 35.37 16.68 6.37
N ALA A 12 36.65 17.02 6.26
CA ALA A 12 37.16 18.38 6.38
C ALA A 12 37.14 19.23 5.08
N SER A 13 36.59 18.71 3.98
CA SER A 13 36.60 19.39 2.67
C SER A 13 35.29 19.18 1.89
N ARG A 14 34.13 19.32 2.55
CA ARG A 14 32.84 19.27 1.85
C ARG A 14 32.07 20.55 2.07
N SER A 15 31.51 21.11 1.01
CA SER A 15 30.61 22.24 1.17
C SER A 15 29.37 21.80 1.98
N THR A 16 28.87 22.66 2.86
CA THR A 16 27.63 22.39 3.62
C THR A 16 26.45 22.10 2.68
N GLU A 17 26.48 22.68 1.48
CA GLU A 17 25.49 22.50 0.43
C GLU A 17 25.50 21.08 -0.18
N THR A 18 26.68 20.51 -0.44
CA THR A 18 26.79 19.11 -0.92
C THR A 18 26.27 18.14 0.11
N GLN A 19 26.59 18.35 1.40
CA GLN A 19 26.09 17.48 2.45
C GLN A 19 24.56 17.55 2.57
N GLN A 20 23.98 18.75 2.48
CA GLN A 20 22.53 18.94 2.47
C GLN A 20 21.89 18.24 1.27
N ALA A 21 22.44 18.39 0.06
CA ALA A 21 21.91 17.72 -1.14
C ALA A 21 21.96 16.19 -1.02
N LEU A 22 23.02 15.62 -0.42
CA LEU A 22 23.10 14.18 -0.15
C LEU A 22 22.05 13.72 0.87
N GLN A 23 21.84 14.47 1.95
CA GLN A 23 20.78 14.18 2.93
C GLN A 23 19.40 14.19 2.27
N GLN A 24 19.14 15.19 1.44
CA GLN A 24 17.91 15.35 0.69
C GLN A 24 17.63 14.18 -0.27
N LEU A 25 18.64 13.76 -1.05
CA LEU A 25 18.55 12.58 -1.90
C LEU A 25 18.33 11.31 -1.08
N ALA A 26 19.02 11.16 0.05
CA ALA A 26 18.91 9.99 0.90
C ALA A 26 17.52 9.81 1.52
N CYS A 27 16.79 10.90 1.77
CA CYS A 27 15.38 10.85 2.17
C CYS A 27 14.44 10.33 1.07
N LEU A 28 14.79 10.55 -0.21
CA LEU A 28 14.02 10.04 -1.35
C LEU A 28 14.34 8.58 -1.67
N GLY A 29 15.56 8.13 -1.35
CA GLY A 29 15.98 6.74 -1.47
C GLY A 29 17.35 6.59 -2.09
N ASN A 30 17.59 5.47 -2.75
CA ASN A 30 18.85 5.21 -3.44
C ASN A 30 18.96 6.03 -4.75
N SER A 31 17.84 6.38 -5.38
CA SER A 31 17.81 7.24 -6.56
C SER A 31 16.57 8.11 -6.58
N ALA A 32 16.66 9.27 -7.22
CA ALA A 32 15.55 10.17 -7.48
C ALA A 32 15.73 10.86 -8.83
N ASP A 33 14.65 11.07 -9.57
CA ASP A 33 14.67 11.91 -10.75
C ASP A 33 14.71 13.41 -10.39
N PHE A 34 15.20 14.25 -11.30
CA PHE A 34 15.30 15.69 -11.04
C PHE A 34 13.94 16.39 -10.97
N VAL A 35 12.91 15.80 -11.58
CA VAL A 35 11.54 16.35 -11.47
C VAL A 35 11.06 16.26 -10.03
N MET A 36 11.30 15.13 -9.36
CA MET A 36 11.00 14.87 -7.96
C MET A 36 11.85 15.73 -7.04
N LEU A 37 13.17 15.82 -7.28
CA LEU A 37 14.07 16.68 -6.50
C LEU A 37 13.62 18.14 -6.55
N ARG A 38 13.31 18.67 -7.74
CA ARG A 38 12.78 20.04 -7.91
C ARG A 38 11.43 20.23 -7.23
N THR A 39 10.55 19.25 -7.33
CA THR A 39 9.21 19.30 -6.72
C THR A 39 9.29 19.39 -5.20
N VAL A 40 10.24 18.69 -4.59
CA VAL A 40 10.38 18.60 -3.13
C VAL A 40 11.21 19.74 -2.56
N TYR A 41 12.33 20.10 -3.19
CA TYR A 41 13.30 21.05 -2.66
C TYR A 41 13.27 22.43 -3.31
N GLN A 42 12.45 22.61 -4.36
CA GLN A 42 12.24 23.87 -5.08
C GLN A 42 13.50 24.46 -5.76
N ASP A 43 14.59 23.69 -5.80
CA ASP A 43 15.82 24.06 -6.50
C ASP A 43 15.72 23.73 -8.00
N SER A 44 16.47 24.47 -8.83
CA SER A 44 16.65 24.14 -10.24
C SER A 44 17.51 22.88 -10.42
N SER A 45 17.39 22.22 -11.58
CA SER A 45 18.24 21.07 -11.91
C SER A 45 19.73 21.44 -11.92
N GLU A 46 20.07 22.65 -12.38
CA GLU A 46 21.45 23.15 -12.42
C GLU A 46 22.00 23.39 -11.00
N GLU A 47 21.23 23.99 -10.11
CA GLU A 47 21.63 24.18 -8.71
C GLU A 47 21.82 22.83 -8.01
N MET A 48 20.90 21.88 -8.20
CA MET A 48 21.03 20.54 -7.64
C MET A 48 22.25 19.79 -8.18
N HIS A 49 22.52 19.90 -9.49
CA HIS A 49 23.71 19.33 -10.10
C HIS A 49 24.98 19.98 -9.54
N GLY A 50 25.00 21.31 -9.39
CA GLY A 50 26.11 22.05 -8.78
C GLY A 50 26.39 21.62 -7.35
N ARG A 51 25.35 21.46 -6.52
CA ARG A 51 25.49 21.00 -5.13
C ARG A 51 25.96 19.54 -5.05
N LEU A 52 25.52 18.67 -5.97
CA LEU A 52 25.94 17.26 -6.02
C LEU A 52 27.27 17.03 -6.75
N TRP A 53 27.81 18.03 -7.46
CA TRP A 53 29.01 17.87 -8.30
C TRP A 53 30.22 17.34 -7.53
N GLU A 54 30.43 17.84 -6.31
CA GLU A 54 31.51 17.34 -5.45
C GLU A 54 31.32 15.85 -5.13
N ALA A 55 30.09 15.43 -4.83
CA ALA A 55 29.75 14.03 -4.57
C ALA A 55 29.94 13.14 -5.80
N VAL A 56 29.62 13.65 -7.00
CA VAL A 56 29.86 12.98 -8.28
C VAL A 56 31.36 12.77 -8.51
N ARG A 57 32.16 13.83 -8.34
CA ARG A 57 33.61 13.78 -8.54
C ARG A 57 34.31 12.81 -7.57
N THR A 58 33.76 12.65 -6.37
CA THR A 58 34.25 11.69 -5.36
C THR A 58 33.71 10.26 -5.53
N GLY A 59 32.81 10.00 -6.49
CA GLY A 59 32.26 8.67 -6.71
C GLY A 59 31.23 8.22 -5.66
N PHE A 60 30.51 9.15 -5.03
CA PHE A 60 29.42 8.83 -4.09
C PHE A 60 28.07 8.75 -4.77
N VAL A 61 27.86 9.61 -5.78
CA VAL A 61 26.61 9.72 -6.54
C VAL A 61 26.97 9.66 -8.01
N MET A 62 26.12 9.02 -8.80
CA MET A 62 26.11 9.13 -10.25
C MET A 62 24.92 10.01 -10.63
N CYS A 63 25.17 11.05 -11.43
CA CYS A 63 24.13 11.90 -11.99
C CYS A 63 24.07 11.69 -13.51
N SER A 64 22.88 11.45 -14.03
CA SER A 64 22.54 11.63 -15.45
C SER A 64 21.83 12.98 -15.63
N ASP A 65 21.34 13.27 -16.83
CA ASP A 65 20.51 14.47 -17.07
C ASP A 65 19.13 14.35 -16.41
N GLU A 66 18.67 13.12 -16.15
CA GLU A 66 17.31 12.84 -15.67
C GLU A 66 17.25 12.46 -14.19
N ALA A 67 18.32 11.88 -13.63
CA ALA A 67 18.29 11.34 -12.28
C ALA A 67 19.64 11.34 -11.57
N SER A 68 19.57 11.31 -10.23
CA SER A 68 20.71 11.09 -9.35
C SER A 68 20.54 9.77 -8.59
N ARG A 69 21.64 9.02 -8.42
CA ARG A 69 21.65 7.75 -7.69
C ARG A 69 22.92 7.61 -6.85
N PHE A 70 22.81 7.09 -5.64
CA PHE A 70 23.98 6.68 -4.87
C PHE A 70 24.64 5.45 -5.50
N LEU A 71 25.96 5.47 -5.60
CA LEU A 71 26.70 4.33 -6.13
C LEU A 71 26.71 3.14 -5.15
N HIS A 72 26.53 3.41 -3.86
CA HIS A 72 26.49 2.39 -2.82
C HIS A 72 25.45 2.72 -1.74
N ASP A 73 24.70 1.71 -1.31
CA ASP A 73 23.71 1.83 -0.23
C ASP A 73 24.31 2.40 1.06
N ARG A 74 25.56 2.05 1.39
CA ARG A 74 26.25 2.58 2.58
C ARG A 74 26.45 4.09 2.55
N VAL A 75 26.59 4.67 1.36
CA VAL A 75 26.72 6.12 1.19
C VAL A 75 25.37 6.79 1.44
N GLN A 76 24.29 6.21 0.91
CA GLN A 76 22.92 6.64 1.20
C GLN A 76 22.63 6.57 2.71
N GLU A 77 22.93 5.44 3.35
CA GLU A 77 22.72 5.22 4.79
C GLU A 77 23.52 6.22 5.63
N ALA A 78 24.77 6.49 5.27
CA ALA A 78 25.60 7.49 5.94
C ALA A 78 25.03 8.90 5.76
N ALA A 79 24.66 9.29 4.54
CA ALA A 79 24.04 10.58 4.26
C ALA A 79 22.73 10.76 5.04
N TYR A 80 21.87 9.75 5.05
CA TYR A 80 20.62 9.76 5.83
C TYR A 80 20.89 9.84 7.35
N SER A 81 21.93 9.16 7.83
CA SER A 81 22.30 9.15 9.25
C SER A 81 22.79 10.50 9.76
N LEU A 82 23.31 11.35 8.88
CA LEU A 82 23.70 12.73 9.22
C LEU A 82 22.50 13.65 9.51
N ILE A 83 21.28 13.23 9.16
CA ILE A 83 20.07 13.97 9.52
C ILE A 83 19.76 13.69 11.00
N PRO A 84 19.64 14.72 11.87
CA PRO A 84 19.22 14.54 13.26
C PRO A 84 17.93 13.73 13.34
N GLN A 85 17.87 12.77 14.25
CA GLN A 85 16.78 11.79 14.30
C GLN A 85 15.40 12.46 14.47
N GLU A 86 15.37 13.58 15.19
CA GLU A 86 14.20 14.38 15.49
C GLU A 86 13.63 15.07 14.25
N LEU A 87 14.48 15.39 13.27
CA LEU A 87 14.10 16.09 12.03
C LEU A 87 13.69 15.14 10.91
N ARG A 88 14.00 13.84 11.01
CA ARG A 88 13.73 12.87 9.93
C ARG A 88 12.23 12.71 9.66
N ALA A 89 11.41 12.65 10.71
CA ALA A 89 9.97 12.50 10.57
C ALA A 89 9.34 13.70 9.84
N GLU A 90 9.75 14.91 10.21
CA GLU A 90 9.30 16.14 9.55
C GLU A 90 9.75 16.21 8.09
N ALA A 91 11.01 15.84 7.81
CA ALA A 91 11.54 15.77 6.45
C ALA A 91 10.70 14.83 5.58
N HIS A 92 10.41 13.61 6.06
CA HIS A 92 9.61 12.64 5.35
C HIS A 92 8.16 13.08 5.12
N LEU A 93 7.53 13.76 6.09
CA LEU A 93 6.21 14.35 5.89
C LEU A 93 6.24 15.38 4.77
N ARG A 94 7.16 16.36 4.83
CA ARG A 94 7.27 17.42 3.83
C ARG A 94 7.44 16.86 2.43
N ILE A 95 8.30 15.85 2.27
CA ILE A 95 8.49 15.13 1.01
C ILE A 95 7.19 14.49 0.55
N GLY A 96 6.57 13.66 1.38
CA GLY A 96 5.34 12.95 1.03
C GLY A 96 4.17 13.88 0.71
N MET A 97 4.06 15.00 1.44
CA MET A 97 3.05 16.03 1.18
C MET A 97 3.28 16.70 -0.18
N SER A 98 4.52 17.08 -0.48
CA SER A 98 4.87 17.70 -1.77
C SER A 98 4.62 16.73 -2.94
N MET A 99 4.99 15.46 -2.80
CA MET A 99 4.70 14.45 -3.82
C MET A 99 3.20 14.29 -4.04
N ALA A 100 2.41 14.24 -2.96
CA ALA A 100 0.97 14.11 -3.05
C ALA A 100 0.28 15.33 -3.69
N SER A 101 0.81 16.54 -3.51
CA SER A 101 0.23 17.76 -4.08
C SER A 101 0.55 17.96 -5.57
N HIS A 102 1.69 17.45 -6.04
CA HIS A 102 2.16 17.63 -7.42
C HIS A 102 1.87 16.42 -8.32
N THR A 103 1.40 15.31 -7.76
CA THR A 103 0.99 14.16 -8.54
C THR A 103 -0.44 14.36 -9.05
N SER A 104 -0.64 14.33 -10.37
CA SER A 104 -1.98 14.43 -10.95
C SER A 104 -2.85 13.24 -10.53
N PRO A 105 -4.20 13.39 -10.49
CA PRO A 105 -5.10 12.29 -10.14
C PRO A 105 -4.86 11.02 -10.97
N ASP A 106 -4.57 11.16 -12.26
CA ASP A 106 -4.33 10.03 -13.18
C ASP A 106 -3.04 9.26 -12.87
N LYS A 107 -2.03 9.93 -12.28
CA LYS A 107 -0.74 9.33 -11.92
C LYS A 107 -0.66 8.94 -10.44
N LEU A 108 -1.66 9.32 -9.63
CA LEU A 108 -1.64 9.12 -8.19
C LEU A 108 -1.54 7.63 -7.85
N GLU A 109 -2.30 6.78 -8.54
CA GLU A 109 -2.24 5.34 -8.30
C GLU A 109 -0.86 4.78 -8.63
N GLU A 110 -0.18 5.26 -9.67
CA GLU A 110 1.15 4.81 -10.09
C GLU A 110 2.23 5.13 -9.04
N GLY A 111 2.21 6.35 -8.49
CA GLY A 111 3.15 6.82 -7.48
C GLY A 111 2.74 6.54 -6.03
N ILE A 112 1.59 5.90 -5.79
CA ILE A 112 0.97 5.85 -4.45
C ILE A 112 1.89 5.27 -3.37
N PHE A 113 2.67 4.24 -3.69
CA PHE A 113 3.54 3.58 -2.72
C PHE A 113 4.65 4.49 -2.22
N GLU A 114 5.27 5.25 -3.11
CA GLU A 114 6.34 6.19 -2.74
C GLU A 114 5.77 7.29 -1.84
N ILE A 115 4.61 7.83 -2.22
CA ILE A 115 3.90 8.86 -1.44
C ILE A 115 3.59 8.37 -0.03
N VAL A 116 2.89 7.23 0.11
CA VAL A 116 2.48 6.76 1.45
C VAL A 116 3.67 6.27 2.27
N ASN A 117 4.73 5.76 1.65
CA ASN A 117 5.96 5.37 2.36
C ASN A 117 6.66 6.58 2.99
N GLN A 118 6.67 7.73 2.30
CA GLN A 118 7.17 8.98 2.85
C GLN A 118 6.27 9.47 4.00
N LEU A 119 4.96 9.58 3.75
CA LEU A 119 4.00 10.08 4.73
C LEU A 119 3.96 9.24 6.01
N ASN A 120 3.98 7.92 5.89
CA ASN A 120 3.86 7.01 7.02
C ASN A 120 5.04 7.10 8.01
N ARG A 121 6.22 7.58 7.58
CA ARG A 121 7.41 7.74 8.44
C ARG A 121 7.27 8.90 9.43
N GLY A 122 6.49 9.92 9.11
CA GLY A 122 6.23 11.05 10.01
C GLY A 122 4.77 11.21 10.39
N ALA A 123 3.92 10.22 10.08
CA ALA A 123 2.47 10.29 10.30
C ALA A 123 2.04 10.63 11.74
N HIS A 124 2.89 10.35 12.75
CA HIS A 124 2.65 10.66 14.16
C HIS A 124 2.72 12.17 14.48
N LEU A 125 3.33 12.99 13.61
CA LEU A 125 3.39 14.45 13.79
C LEU A 125 2.14 15.17 13.25
N ILE A 126 1.23 14.46 12.57
CA ILE A 126 0.05 15.06 11.94
C ILE A 126 -1.03 15.27 12.99
N THR A 127 -1.35 16.53 13.26
CA THR A 127 -2.41 16.92 14.19
C THR A 127 -3.76 17.20 13.52
N PRO A 128 -3.86 17.86 12.33
CA PRO A 128 -5.16 18.23 11.78
C PRO A 128 -5.95 17.00 11.32
N ILE A 129 -7.22 16.91 11.74
CA ILE A 129 -8.09 15.77 11.42
C ILE A 129 -8.23 15.58 9.90
N ALA A 130 -8.43 16.67 9.16
CA ALA A 130 -8.58 16.63 7.71
C ALA A 130 -7.34 16.03 7.02
N GLU A 131 -6.14 16.37 7.48
CA GLU A 131 -4.90 15.79 6.94
C GLU A 131 -4.74 14.31 7.30
N ARG A 132 -5.09 13.94 8.54
CA ARG A 132 -5.10 12.53 8.95
C ARG A 132 -6.04 11.68 8.07
N GLU A 133 -7.24 12.20 7.80
CA GLU A 133 -8.21 11.54 6.93
C GLU A 133 -7.73 11.47 5.47
N ARG A 134 -7.13 12.55 4.95
CA ARG A 134 -6.53 12.57 3.61
C ARG A 134 -5.43 11.51 3.46
N ILE A 135 -4.55 11.38 4.45
CA ILE A 135 -3.45 10.41 4.41
C ILE A 135 -3.96 8.98 4.62
N ALA A 136 -5.01 8.80 5.42
CA ALA A 136 -5.70 7.53 5.53
C ALA A 136 -6.32 7.10 4.18
N GLN A 137 -6.89 8.05 3.42
CA GLN A 137 -7.41 7.80 2.07
C GLN A 137 -6.30 7.37 1.10
N LEU A 138 -5.13 8.02 1.13
CA LEU A 138 -3.97 7.60 0.33
C LEU A 138 -3.51 6.18 0.69
N ASN A 139 -3.45 5.86 1.99
CA ASN A 139 -3.13 4.51 2.46
C ASN A 139 -4.18 3.46 2.04
N LEU A 140 -5.47 3.84 1.96
CA LEU A 140 -6.51 2.96 1.42
C LEU A 140 -6.27 2.65 -0.06
N ILE A 141 -5.89 3.65 -0.87
CA ILE A 141 -5.53 3.44 -2.29
C ILE A 141 -4.33 2.50 -2.40
N ALA A 142 -3.26 2.73 -1.63
CA ALA A 142 -2.10 1.84 -1.58
C ALA A 142 -2.47 0.42 -1.17
N GLY A 143 -3.33 0.26 -0.16
CA GLY A 143 -3.84 -1.03 0.31
C GLY A 143 -4.61 -1.79 -0.76
N ARG A 144 -5.48 -1.10 -1.50
CA ARG A 144 -6.23 -1.68 -2.64
C ARG A 144 -5.30 -2.16 -3.74
N ARG A 145 -4.36 -1.31 -4.17
CA ARG A 145 -3.37 -1.63 -5.21
C ARG A 145 -2.50 -2.82 -4.80
N ALA A 146 -1.99 -2.81 -3.57
CA ALA A 146 -1.19 -3.93 -3.04
C ALA A 146 -1.99 -5.24 -3.01
N LYS A 147 -3.26 -5.21 -2.58
CA LYS A 147 -4.13 -6.40 -2.61
C LYS A 147 -4.37 -6.91 -4.03
N MET A 148 -4.60 -6.01 -5.01
CA MET A 148 -4.78 -6.40 -6.41
C MET A 148 -3.55 -7.10 -6.98
N SER A 149 -2.35 -6.68 -6.57
CA SER A 149 -1.09 -7.35 -6.91
C SER A 149 -0.77 -8.56 -6.02
N THR A 150 -1.72 -9.05 -5.23
CA THR A 150 -1.55 -10.17 -4.28
C THR A 150 -0.51 -9.96 -3.17
N ALA A 151 -0.03 -8.72 -2.98
CA ALA A 151 0.92 -8.35 -1.93
C ALA A 151 0.18 -8.08 -0.60
N TYR A 152 -0.48 -9.10 -0.06
CA TYR A 152 -1.41 -8.97 1.08
C TYR A 152 -0.73 -8.44 2.35
N ALA A 153 0.50 -8.87 2.64
CA ALA A 153 1.25 -8.34 3.79
C ALA A 153 1.52 -6.83 3.65
N SER A 154 1.83 -6.35 2.44
CA SER A 154 2.00 -4.92 2.18
C SER A 154 0.67 -4.17 2.26
N ALA A 155 -0.42 -4.77 1.75
CA ALA A 155 -1.76 -4.20 1.88
C ALA A 155 -2.14 -3.98 3.35
N LEU A 156 -1.93 -4.98 4.22
CA LEU A 156 -2.15 -4.86 5.66
C LEU A 156 -1.31 -3.73 6.28
N LYS A 157 -0.03 -3.62 5.91
CA LYS A 157 0.85 -2.53 6.41
C LYS A 157 0.26 -1.14 6.11
N TYR A 158 -0.15 -0.88 4.87
CA TYR A 158 -0.73 0.40 4.48
C TYR A 158 -2.08 0.63 5.16
N LEU A 159 -2.95 -0.38 5.19
CA LEU A 159 -4.28 -0.24 5.78
C LEU A 159 -4.23 0.01 7.28
N HIS A 160 -3.33 -0.65 8.02
CA HIS A 160 -3.11 -0.35 9.42
C HIS A 160 -2.53 1.06 9.62
N ALA A 161 -1.64 1.52 8.74
CA ALA A 161 -1.14 2.90 8.80
C ALA A 161 -2.26 3.92 8.62
N GLY A 162 -3.14 3.72 7.64
CA GLY A 162 -4.34 4.54 7.46
C GLY A 162 -5.29 4.47 8.65
N ARG A 163 -5.56 3.27 9.20
CA ARG A 163 -6.49 3.11 10.33
C ARG A 163 -6.01 3.80 11.61
N ARG A 164 -4.69 3.78 11.90
CA ARG A 164 -4.10 4.48 13.06
C ARG A 164 -4.28 6.00 13.01
N LEU A 165 -4.46 6.57 11.82
CA LEU A 165 -4.74 7.98 11.63
C LEU A 165 -6.20 8.34 11.89
N LEU A 166 -7.09 7.37 12.01
CA LEU A 166 -8.52 7.62 12.20
C LEU A 166 -8.88 7.37 13.67
N THR A 167 -9.58 8.31 14.30
CA THR A 167 -10.10 8.15 15.66
C THR A 167 -11.44 7.41 15.65
N GLU A 168 -12.01 7.07 16.81
CA GLU A 168 -13.34 6.45 16.84
C GLU A 168 -14.43 7.39 16.31
N GLU A 169 -14.30 8.70 16.51
CA GLU A 169 -15.23 9.70 15.96
C GLU A 169 -15.20 9.77 14.42
N ALA A 170 -14.17 9.19 13.78
CA ALA A 170 -14.13 9.08 12.32
C ALA A 170 -15.23 8.16 11.77
N TRP A 171 -15.79 7.24 12.58
CA TRP A 171 -16.95 6.45 12.17
C TRP A 171 -18.19 7.30 11.87
N ASP A 172 -18.31 8.45 12.53
CA ASP A 172 -19.42 9.37 12.32
C ASP A 172 -19.10 10.39 11.24
N ARG A 173 -17.89 10.98 11.27
CA ARG A 173 -17.46 11.99 10.30
C ARG A 173 -17.19 11.44 8.90
N ASN A 174 -16.54 10.27 8.82
CA ASN A 174 -16.03 9.71 7.57
C ASN A 174 -16.21 8.19 7.55
N TYR A 175 -17.46 7.77 7.75
CA TYR A 175 -17.89 6.36 7.79
C TYR A 175 -17.35 5.55 6.61
N SER A 176 -17.47 6.07 5.39
CA SER A 176 -17.10 5.35 4.16
C SER A 176 -15.62 4.99 4.12
N LEU A 177 -14.74 5.89 4.56
CA LEU A 177 -13.30 5.65 4.65
C LEU A 177 -12.97 4.59 5.69
N VAL A 178 -13.52 4.72 6.91
CA VAL A 178 -13.25 3.77 8.00
C VAL A 178 -13.77 2.38 7.61
N PHE A 179 -15.01 2.28 7.14
CA PHE A 179 -15.60 1.02 6.70
C PHE A 179 -14.79 0.37 5.58
N ALA A 180 -14.36 1.14 4.57
CA ALA A 180 -13.56 0.62 3.47
C ALA A 180 -12.20 0.07 3.92
N ILE A 181 -11.51 0.75 4.86
CA ILE A 181 -10.24 0.27 5.41
C ILE A 181 -10.46 -1.01 6.21
N GLU A 182 -11.42 -1.01 7.12
CA GLU A 182 -11.73 -2.15 8.00
C GLU A 182 -12.17 -3.39 7.20
N HIS A 183 -13.04 -3.22 6.21
CA HIS A 183 -13.45 -4.29 5.32
C HIS A 183 -12.27 -4.88 4.53
N LEU A 184 -11.36 -4.01 4.05
CA LEU A 184 -10.20 -4.46 3.30
C LEU A 184 -9.17 -5.16 4.19
N LEU A 185 -9.00 -4.71 5.43
CA LEU A 185 -8.21 -5.40 6.46
C LEU A 185 -8.75 -6.82 6.68
N ALA A 186 -10.06 -6.97 6.91
CA ALA A 186 -10.68 -8.28 7.14
C ALA A 186 -10.47 -9.23 5.95
N ALA A 187 -10.56 -8.71 4.72
CA ALA A 187 -10.31 -9.49 3.52
C ALA A 187 -8.83 -9.92 3.40
N CYS A 188 -7.89 -9.03 3.71
CA CYS A 188 -6.46 -9.34 3.66
C CYS A 188 -6.03 -10.29 4.79
N GLU A 189 -6.56 -10.13 6.00
CA GLU A 189 -6.35 -11.03 7.14
C GLU A 189 -6.75 -12.47 6.79
N LEU A 190 -7.90 -12.63 6.14
CA LEU A 190 -8.37 -13.93 5.63
C LEU A 190 -7.37 -14.55 4.63
N LEU A 191 -6.86 -13.74 3.70
CA LEU A 191 -5.92 -14.16 2.65
C LEU A 191 -4.53 -14.47 3.20
N THR A 192 -4.18 -13.96 4.37
CA THR A 192 -2.95 -14.28 5.11
C THR A 192 -3.18 -15.29 6.25
N ALA A 193 -4.34 -15.94 6.27
CA ALA A 193 -4.74 -16.96 7.25
C ALA A 193 -4.89 -16.48 8.72
N ASP A 194 -5.03 -15.18 8.95
CA ASP A 194 -5.45 -14.64 10.24
C ASP A 194 -6.98 -14.67 10.36
N MET A 195 -7.50 -15.88 10.58
CA MET A 195 -8.95 -16.13 10.66
C MET A 195 -9.58 -15.42 11.86
N THR A 196 -8.88 -15.39 12.99
CA THR A 196 -9.36 -14.79 14.25
C THR A 196 -9.46 -13.27 14.12
N GLY A 197 -8.43 -12.63 13.56
CA GLY A 197 -8.45 -11.19 13.28
C GLY A 197 -9.61 -10.82 12.34
N SER A 198 -9.75 -11.58 11.24
CA SER A 198 -10.82 -11.38 10.26
C SER A 198 -12.22 -11.54 10.89
N GLU A 199 -12.45 -12.57 11.73
CA GLU A 199 -13.74 -12.80 12.38
C GLU A 199 -14.14 -11.66 13.33
N SER A 200 -13.19 -11.24 14.17
CA SER A 200 -13.40 -10.13 15.11
C SER A 200 -13.78 -8.85 14.38
N ARG A 201 -13.04 -8.54 13.31
CA ARG A 201 -13.26 -7.34 12.49
C ARG A 201 -14.59 -7.38 11.75
N LEU A 202 -14.95 -8.52 11.17
CA LEU A 202 -16.25 -8.70 10.48
C LEU A 202 -17.44 -8.62 11.45
N SER A 203 -17.27 -9.08 12.69
CA SER A 203 -18.30 -8.96 13.72
C SER A 203 -18.53 -7.51 14.12
N MET A 204 -17.46 -6.72 14.29
CA MET A 204 -17.55 -5.28 14.52
C MET A 204 -18.23 -4.56 13.34
N LEU A 205 -17.84 -4.88 12.10
CA LEU A 205 -18.43 -4.27 10.90
C LEU A 205 -19.92 -4.61 10.73
N ALA A 206 -20.33 -5.82 11.10
CA ALA A 206 -21.75 -6.21 11.05
C ALA A 206 -22.62 -5.32 11.94
N GLY A 207 -22.10 -4.88 13.10
CA GLY A 207 -22.80 -3.97 14.00
C GLY A 207 -22.78 -2.50 13.57
N ARG A 208 -21.88 -2.11 12.65
CA ARG A 208 -21.71 -0.72 12.19
C ARG A 208 -22.17 -0.48 10.75
N ALA A 209 -22.53 -1.52 10.00
CA ALA A 209 -22.97 -1.41 8.61
C ALA A 209 -24.22 -0.51 8.48
N LYS A 210 -24.11 0.58 7.69
CA LYS A 210 -25.19 1.57 7.50
C LYS A 210 -26.06 1.29 6.28
N THR A 211 -25.57 0.55 5.30
CA THR A 211 -26.27 0.29 4.05
C THR A 211 -26.45 -1.20 3.76
N ALA A 212 -27.45 -1.55 2.95
CA ALA A 212 -27.64 -2.93 2.49
C ALA A 212 -26.40 -3.46 1.74
N HIS A 213 -25.68 -2.58 1.03
CA HIS A 213 -24.44 -2.93 0.35
C HIS A 213 -23.35 -3.32 1.35
N ASP A 214 -23.16 -2.52 2.41
CA ASP A 214 -22.19 -2.79 3.48
C ASP A 214 -22.49 -4.12 4.18
N THR A 215 -23.77 -4.36 4.51
CA THR A 215 -24.21 -5.64 5.09
C THR A 215 -23.89 -6.81 4.16
N ALA A 216 -24.13 -6.67 2.86
CA ALA A 216 -23.84 -7.71 1.88
C ALA A 216 -22.32 -7.99 1.76
N LEU A 217 -21.49 -6.95 1.77
CA LEU A 217 -20.02 -7.08 1.75
C LEU A 217 -19.52 -7.87 2.97
N VAL A 218 -19.97 -7.49 4.17
CA VAL A 218 -19.61 -8.19 5.42
C VAL A 218 -20.09 -9.63 5.40
N ALA A 219 -21.34 -9.88 5.01
CA ALA A 219 -21.91 -11.21 4.93
C ALA A 219 -21.13 -12.12 3.96
N HIS A 220 -20.72 -11.58 2.80
CA HIS A 220 -19.94 -12.31 1.82
C HIS A 220 -18.57 -12.77 2.37
N LEU A 221 -17.84 -11.88 3.05
CA LEU A 221 -16.57 -12.25 3.67
C LEU A 221 -16.76 -13.25 4.82
N ARG A 222 -17.81 -13.11 5.64
CA ARG A 222 -18.12 -14.08 6.71
C ARG A 222 -18.43 -15.47 6.16
N LEU A 223 -19.21 -15.57 5.08
CA LEU A 223 -19.45 -16.84 4.40
C LEU A 223 -18.15 -17.47 3.90
N THR A 224 -17.25 -16.66 3.34
CA THR A 224 -15.93 -17.14 2.89
C THR A 224 -15.10 -17.67 4.06
N LEU A 225 -15.02 -16.92 5.16
CA LEU A 225 -14.35 -17.30 6.39
C LEU A 225 -14.87 -18.64 6.94
N TYR A 226 -16.18 -18.77 7.16
CA TYR A 226 -16.75 -19.99 7.74
C TYR A 226 -16.68 -21.19 6.79
N ASN A 227 -16.67 -20.98 5.47
CA ASN A 227 -16.40 -22.05 4.52
C ASN A 227 -14.95 -22.57 4.62
N LEU A 228 -13.98 -21.68 4.86
CA LEU A 228 -12.58 -22.06 5.06
C LEU A 228 -12.39 -22.77 6.41
N LEU A 229 -12.96 -22.25 7.49
CA LEU A 229 -12.94 -22.91 8.82
C LEU A 229 -13.63 -24.28 8.80
N GLY A 230 -14.80 -24.37 8.17
CA GLY A 230 -15.55 -25.62 8.00
C GLY A 230 -14.88 -26.66 7.09
N ARG A 231 -13.88 -26.26 6.29
CA ARG A 231 -12.95 -27.17 5.59
C ARG A 231 -11.78 -27.58 6.47
N GLY A 232 -11.26 -26.68 7.31
CA GLY A 232 -10.21 -26.95 8.29
C GLY A 232 -10.64 -27.96 9.37
N ASP A 233 -11.89 -27.86 9.85
CA ASP A 233 -12.45 -28.84 10.80
C ASP A 233 -12.67 -30.21 10.15
N ARG A 234 -13.01 -30.26 8.86
CA ARG A 234 -13.02 -31.52 8.10
C ARG A 234 -11.61 -32.08 7.89
N GLY A 235 -10.60 -31.24 7.66
CA GLY A 235 -9.20 -31.64 7.53
C GLY A 235 -8.61 -32.20 8.84
N ARG A 236 -8.91 -31.59 9.99
CA ARG A 236 -8.55 -32.12 11.31
C ARG A 236 -9.25 -33.44 11.65
N ARG A 237 -10.54 -33.59 11.27
CA ARG A 237 -11.25 -34.88 11.40
C ARG A 237 -10.64 -35.99 10.55
N TYR A 238 -10.08 -35.66 9.39
CA TYR A 238 -9.38 -36.66 8.57
C TYR A 238 -8.00 -37.01 9.12
N SER A 239 -7.26 -36.07 9.74
CA SER A 239 -5.96 -36.40 10.36
C SER A 239 -6.08 -37.12 11.70
N SER A 240 -7.15 -36.86 12.48
CA SER A 240 -7.44 -37.58 13.72
C SER A 240 -8.09 -38.95 13.51
N ASN A 241 -8.66 -39.23 12.33
CA ASN A 241 -9.32 -40.50 12.04
C ASN A 241 -8.39 -41.54 11.38
N THR A 242 -7.09 -41.28 11.25
CA THR A 242 -6.08 -42.29 10.89
C THR A 242 -5.44 -42.99 12.09
N SER A 243 -5.84 -42.66 13.33
CA SER A 243 -5.29 -43.30 14.53
C SER A 243 -6.30 -43.81 15.55
N GLU A 244 -7.61 -43.64 15.37
CA GLU A 244 -8.57 -44.21 16.34
C GLU A 244 -9.88 -44.63 15.68
N GLY A 245 -10.19 -45.91 15.88
CA GLY A 245 -11.37 -46.57 15.34
C GLY A 245 -12.66 -46.20 16.07
N THR A 246 -13.74 -46.44 15.34
CA THR A 246 -15.07 -46.87 15.79
C THR A 246 -15.90 -45.99 16.75
N GLU A 247 -17.14 -45.77 16.30
CA GLU A 247 -18.40 -45.62 17.05
C GLU A 247 -19.00 -44.21 17.32
N LYS A 248 -20.14 -43.97 16.64
CA LYS A 248 -21.45 -43.46 17.17
C LYS A 248 -21.46 -42.02 17.79
N ILE A 249 -22.37 -41.06 17.53
CA ILE A 249 -23.84 -40.99 17.33
C ILE A 249 -24.26 -39.60 16.77
N GLY A 250 -25.33 -39.54 15.93
CA GLY A 250 -26.43 -38.54 15.77
C GLY A 250 -26.20 -37.01 15.81
N ARG A 251 -26.89 -36.13 15.07
CA ARG A 251 -28.17 -36.12 14.31
C ARG A 251 -28.10 -35.04 13.19
N PRO A 252 -28.97 -35.04 12.15
CA PRO A 252 -28.93 -34.06 11.06
C PRO A 252 -29.73 -32.76 11.34
N ILE A 253 -29.22 -31.63 10.86
CA ILE A 253 -29.89 -30.31 10.83
C ILE A 253 -30.80 -30.21 9.58
N PRO A 254 -31.96 -29.53 9.60
CA PRO A 254 -32.99 -29.62 8.55
C PRO A 254 -32.58 -28.98 7.22
N ARG A 255 -32.98 -29.60 6.10
CA ARG A 255 -32.83 -29.07 4.74
C ARG A 255 -33.78 -27.90 4.49
N MET A 256 -33.25 -26.72 4.20
CA MET A 256 -34.01 -25.60 3.63
C MET A 256 -34.28 -25.84 2.13
N ASN A 257 -35.46 -25.43 1.72
CA ASN A 257 -36.21 -25.89 0.55
C ASN A 257 -35.66 -25.40 -0.80
N ARG A 258 -35.87 -26.21 -1.85
CA ARG A 258 -35.54 -25.94 -3.26
C ARG A 258 -36.58 -25.01 -3.89
N TYR A 259 -36.17 -23.80 -4.25
CA TYR A 259 -36.69 -23.01 -5.38
C TYR A 259 -35.42 -22.41 -6.00
N CYS A 260 -34.99 -22.75 -7.23
CA CYS A 260 -35.64 -22.38 -8.48
C CYS A 260 -35.32 -23.42 -9.58
N ARG A 261 -36.34 -23.81 -10.35
CA ARG A 261 -36.18 -24.44 -11.67
C ARG A 261 -36.30 -23.36 -12.74
N ASN A 262 -35.30 -23.34 -13.62
CA ASN A 262 -35.34 -23.11 -15.07
C ASN A 262 -36.29 -22.06 -15.66
N THR A 263 -35.68 -21.12 -16.40
CA THR A 263 -36.03 -20.92 -17.82
C THR A 263 -34.76 -20.76 -18.66
N ASN A 264 -34.57 -21.73 -19.56
CA ASN A 264 -33.67 -21.73 -20.69
C ASN A 264 -34.13 -20.70 -21.73
N LYS A 265 -33.22 -19.95 -22.37
CA LYS A 265 -33.29 -19.60 -23.80
C LYS A 265 -31.95 -19.03 -24.27
N SER A 266 -31.09 -19.93 -24.75
CA SER A 266 -29.92 -19.62 -25.57
C SER A 266 -30.36 -19.21 -26.98
N GLY A 267 -30.23 -17.94 -27.32
CA GLY A 267 -30.21 -17.46 -28.70
C GLY A 267 -28.77 -17.37 -29.19
N ARG A 268 -28.38 -18.24 -30.13
CA ARG A 268 -27.17 -18.06 -30.96
C ARG A 268 -27.63 -17.62 -32.36
N GLY A 269 -26.97 -16.62 -32.93
CA GLY A 269 -27.02 -16.39 -34.38
C GLY A 269 -27.01 -14.93 -34.83
N TRP A 270 -25.91 -14.20 -34.62
CA TRP A 270 -25.47 -13.10 -35.48
C TRP A 270 -24.18 -13.61 -36.15
N GLY A 271 -23.86 -13.46 -37.43
CA GLY A 271 -24.45 -12.79 -38.57
C GLY A 271 -23.31 -12.74 -39.60
N ARG A 272 -23.41 -13.50 -40.70
CA ARG A 272 -22.48 -13.39 -41.84
C ARG A 272 -22.97 -12.25 -42.72
N GLY A 273 -22.06 -11.34 -43.10
CA GLY A 273 -22.37 -10.32 -44.10
C GLY A 273 -21.26 -9.30 -44.27
N LYS A 274 -20.24 -9.64 -45.07
CA LYS A 274 -19.46 -8.64 -45.83
C LYS A 274 -19.07 -9.24 -47.18
N SER A 275 -19.74 -8.77 -48.22
CA SER A 275 -19.29 -8.81 -49.61
C SER A 275 -19.56 -7.44 -50.22
N ALA A 276 -18.49 -6.72 -50.58
CA ALA A 276 -18.47 -5.76 -51.68
C ALA A 276 -17.00 -5.42 -51.98
N SER A 277 -16.52 -6.06 -53.04
CA SER A 277 -15.50 -5.60 -54.01
C SER A 277 -15.71 -4.10 -54.35
N SER A 278 -14.72 -3.23 -54.42
CA SER A 278 -13.62 -3.09 -55.40
C SER A 278 -13.67 -1.64 -55.91
N LEU A 279 -12.58 -0.89 -55.83
CA LEU A 279 -12.23 0.09 -56.87
C LEU A 279 -10.76 0.49 -56.71
N THR A 280 -10.08 0.31 -57.83
CA THR A 280 -8.66 0.48 -58.11
C THR A 280 -8.27 1.92 -58.45
N TYR A 281 -6.94 2.12 -58.41
CA TYR A 281 -6.09 2.91 -59.32
C TYR A 281 -5.62 4.31 -58.89
N ARG A 282 -4.27 4.40 -58.92
CA ARG A 282 -3.33 5.53 -58.90
C ARG A 282 -2.91 6.07 -57.54
#